data_AF-A0A961S6E0-F1
#
_entry.id   AF-A0A961S6E0-F1
#
_cell.length_a   1.000
_cell.length_b   1.000
_cell.length_c   1.000
_cell.angle_alpha   90.00
_cell.angle_beta   90.00
_cell.angle_gamma   90.00
#
_symmetry.space_group_name_H-M   'P 1'
#
loop_
_entity.id
_entity.type
_entity.pdbx_description
1 polymer ?
#
loop_
_entity_poly.entity_id
_entity_poly.type
_entity_poly.pdbx_seq_one_letter_code
_entity_poly.pdbx_strand_id
1 'polypeptide(L)' 'PVLLIIGLATRFSALGLLIMTLVIEIFVYPESYVLHGTWAAVLLMLIKYGPGALSVDRVIYRRM' A
#
# COMPACT_ATOMS: atom_id res chain seq x y z
N PRO A 1 14.41 -6.55 9.42
CA PRO A 1 13.61 -6.75 10.65
C PRO A 1 13.17 -5.47 11.38
N VAL A 2 13.91 -4.36 11.27
CA VAL A 2 13.58 -3.09 11.96
C VAL A 2 12.52 -2.24 11.23
N LEU A 3 12.51 -2.28 9.90
CA LEU A 3 11.57 -1.52 9.07
C LEU A 3 10.10 -1.99 9.20
N LEU A 4 9.88 -3.30 9.44
CA LEU A 4 8.57 -3.89 9.73
C LEU A 4 8.01 -3.44 11.09
N ILE A 5 8.90 -3.14 12.05
CA ILE A 5 8.51 -2.79 13.43
C ILE A 5 8.00 -1.35 13.49
N ILE A 6 8.53 -0.41 12.71
CA ILE A 6 8.25 1.03 12.93
C ILE A 6 6.87 1.49 12.41
N GLY A 7 6.03 0.61 11.84
CA GLY A 7 4.72 1.00 11.27
C GLY A 7 4.82 1.89 10.00
N LEU A 8 6.05 2.26 9.62
CA LEU A 8 6.42 2.84 8.33
C LEU A 8 6.33 1.82 7.20
N ALA A 9 6.41 0.51 7.49
CA ALA A 9 6.34 -0.55 6.50
C ALA A 9 5.05 -0.46 5.68
N THR A 10 3.88 -0.27 6.28
CA THR A 10 2.63 -0.30 5.50
C THR A 10 2.50 0.88 4.54
N ARG A 11 3.00 2.07 4.93
CA ARG A 11 3.02 3.26 4.05
C ARG A 11 4.07 3.13 2.94
N PHE A 12 5.28 2.67 3.27
CA PHE A 12 6.34 2.45 2.27
C PHE A 12 6.04 1.28 1.33
N SER A 13 5.46 0.20 1.82
CA SER A 13 4.98 -0.92 1.02
C SER A 13 3.82 -0.50 0.11
N ALA A 14 2.89 0.32 0.60
CA ALA A 14 1.82 0.88 -0.26
C ALA A 14 2.39 1.80 -1.35
N LEU A 15 3.41 2.60 -1.05
CA LEU A 15 4.16 3.39 -2.05
C LEU A 15 4.84 2.49 -3.10
N GLY A 16 5.55 1.44 -2.67
CA GLY A 16 6.20 0.51 -3.59
C GLY A 16 5.21 -0.22 -4.50
N LEU A 17 4.08 -0.65 -3.93
CA LEU A 17 2.99 -1.26 -4.70
C LEU A 17 2.36 -0.26 -5.67
N LEU A 18 2.17 1.00 -5.27
CA LEU A 18 1.62 2.04 -6.15
C LEU A 18 2.52 2.29 -7.35
N ILE A 19 3.84 2.35 -7.13
CA ILE A 19 4.83 2.49 -8.21
C ILE A 19 4.74 1.30 -9.17
N MET A 20 4.69 0.07 -8.64
CA MET A 20 4.48 -1.14 -9.44
C MET A 20 3.19 -1.07 -10.27
N THR A 21 2.06 -0.68 -9.66
CA THR A 21 0.78 -0.51 -10.35
C THR A 21 0.87 0.51 -11.48
N LEU A 22 1.55 1.65 -11.27
CA LEU A 22 1.76 2.66 -12.31
C LEU A 22 2.67 2.15 -13.44
N VAL A 23 3.72 1.40 -13.12
CA VAL A 23 4.59 0.80 -14.14
C VAL A 23 3.81 -0.20 -15.01
N ILE A 24 2.99 -1.05 -14.40
CA ILE A 24 2.18 -2.03 -15.14
C ILE A 24 1.14 -1.31 -16.03
N GLU A 25 0.45 -0.30 -15.50
CA GLU A 25 -0.54 0.46 -16.25
C GLU A 25 0.08 1.21 -17.44
N ILE A 26 1.21 1.91 -17.23
CA ILE A 26 1.84 2.72 -18.27
C ILE A 26 2.55 1.87 -19.33
N PHE A 27 3.25 0.81 -18.92
CA PHE A 27 4.17 0.09 -19.82
C PHE A 27 3.65 -1.27 -20.31
N VAL A 28 2.61 -1.85 -19.68
CA VAL A 28 2.16 -3.22 -20.01
C VAL A 28 0.70 -3.25 -20.48
N TYR A 29 -0.23 -2.66 -19.72
CA TYR A 29 -1.67 -2.76 -19.98
C TYR A 29 -2.42 -1.42 -19.85
N PRO A 30 -2.23 -0.46 -20.78
CA PRO A 30 -2.78 0.89 -20.68
C PRO A 30 -4.32 0.98 -20.81
N GLU A 31 -4.97 -0.06 -21.33
CA GLU A 31 -6.44 -0.10 -21.48
C GLU A 31 -7.14 -0.60 -20.20
N SER A 32 -6.39 -1.02 -19.18
CA SER A 32 -6.92 -1.66 -17.97
C SER A 32 -7.05 -0.69 -16.78
N TYR A 33 -7.32 0.58 -17.08
CA TYR A 33 -7.39 1.69 -16.13
C TYR A 33 -8.43 1.49 -15.02
N VAL A 34 -9.52 0.77 -15.28
CA VAL A 34 -10.55 0.48 -14.27
C VAL A 34 -9.98 -0.43 -13.18
N LEU A 35 -9.20 -1.44 -13.54
CA LEU A 35 -8.60 -2.37 -12.59
C LEU A 35 -7.46 -1.69 -11.82
N HIS A 36 -6.48 -1.11 -12.52
CA HIS A 36 -5.32 -0.50 -11.85
C HIS A 36 -5.68 0.79 -11.11
N GLY A 37 -6.66 1.57 -11.58
CA GLY A 37 -7.14 2.77 -10.93
C GLY A 37 -7.81 2.49 -9.57
N THR A 38 -8.58 1.40 -9.45
CA THR A 38 -9.18 1.01 -8.17
C THR A 38 -8.12 0.61 -7.15
N TRP A 39 -7.12 -0.19 -7.54
CA TRP A 39 -5.98 -0.51 -6.68
C TRP A 39 -5.14 0.72 -6.31
N ALA A 40 -4.88 1.62 -7.26
CA ALA A 40 -4.17 2.86 -7.01
C ALA A 40 -4.90 3.76 -5.99
N ALA A 41 -6.23 3.88 -6.08
CA ALA A 41 -7.03 4.63 -5.12
C ALA A 41 -6.94 4.04 -3.69
N VAL A 42 -6.99 2.71 -3.57
CA VAL A 42 -6.84 2.01 -2.28
C VAL A 42 -5.43 2.21 -1.71
N LEU A 43 -4.39 2.08 -2.55
CA LEU A 43 -3.00 2.30 -2.13
C LEU A 43 -2.76 3.75 -1.70
N LEU A 44 -3.32 4.73 -2.41
CA LEU A 44 -3.30 6.14 -2.03
C LEU A 44 -4.02 6.39 -0.70
N MET A 45 -5.16 5.73 -0.46
CA MET A 45 -5.81 5.76 0.86
C MET A 45 -4.91 5.20 1.97
N LEU A 46 -4.22 4.07 1.73
CA LEU A 46 -3.30 3.47 2.70
C LEU A 46 -2.08 4.36 2.97
N ILE A 47 -1.58 5.09 1.97
CA ILE A 47 -0.51 6.08 2.14
C ILE A 47 -1.01 7.26 2.99
N LYS A 48 -2.21 7.79 2.69
CA LYS A 48 -2.77 8.99 3.33
C LYS A 48 -3.25 8.73 4.76
N TYR A 49 -4.04 7.68 4.96
CA TYR A 49 -4.66 7.36 6.25
C TYR A 49 -3.84 6.37 7.09
N GLY A 50 -2.83 5.73 6.48
CA GLY A 50 -2.13 4.60 7.10
C GLY A 50 -2.96 3.31 7.02
N PRO A 51 -2.40 2.17 7.45
CA PRO A 51 -3.19 0.97 7.67
C PRO A 51 -4.26 1.27 8.72
N GLY A 52 -5.53 1.30 8.31
CA GLY A 52 -6.65 1.58 9.21
C GLY A 52 -6.71 0.64 10.43
N ALA A 53 -7.62 0.91 11.37
CA ALA A 53 -7.73 0.26 12.68
C ALA A 53 -7.83 -1.29 12.70
N LEU A 54 -7.95 -1.94 11.54
CA LEU A 54 -8.05 -3.39 11.33
C LEU A 54 -6.75 -4.04 10.81
N SER A 55 -5.67 -3.28 10.58
CA SER A 55 -4.41 -3.93 10.21
C SER A 55 -3.82 -4.72 11.39
N VAL A 56 -3.42 -5.95 11.09
CA VAL A 56 -2.66 -6.87 11.96
C VAL A 56 -1.39 -6.19 12.53
N ASP A 57 -0.91 -5.12 11.89
CA ASP A 57 0.16 -4.25 12.42
C ASP A 57 -0.13 -3.72 13.83
N ARG A 58 -1.38 -3.38 14.18
CA ARG A 58 -1.71 -2.91 15.54
C ARG A 58 -1.74 -4.04 16.56
N VAL A 59 -2.13 -5.25 16.17
CA VAL A 59 -2.20 -6.40 17.09
C VAL A 59 -0.80 -6.85 17.52
N ILE A 60 0.18 -6.72 16.63
CA ILE A 60 1.59 -6.99 16.96
C ILE A 60 2.18 -5.85 17.80
N TYR A 61 1.82 -4.59 17.55
CA TYR A 61 2.31 -3.43 18.33
C TYR A 61 1.67 -3.28 19.72
N ARG A 62 0.54 -3.93 20.00
CA ARG A 62 -0.15 -3.87 21.30
C ARG A 62 0.23 -4.97 22.28
N ARG A 63 1.18 -5.84 21.90
CA ARG A 63 1.58 -7.02 22.68
C ARG A 63 3.07 -7.00 23.10
N MET A 64 3.73 -5.86 22.92
CA MET A 64 5.02 -5.50 23.50
C MET A 64 4.84 -4.31 24.44
#